data_AF-A0ABD6ERL0-F1
#
_entry.id   AF-A0ABD6ERL0-F1
#
_cell.length_a   1.000
_cell.length_b   1.000
_cell.length_c   1.000
_cell.angle_alpha   90.00
_cell.angle_beta   90.00
_cell.angle_gamma   90.00
#
_symmetry.space_group_name_H-M   'P 1'
#
loop_
_entity.id
_entity.type
_entity.pdbx_description
1 polymer ?
#
loop_
_entity_poly.entity_id
_entity_poly.type
_entity_poly.pdbx_seq_one_letter_code
_entity_poly.pdbx_strand_id
1 'polypeptide(L)'
;MSEVASCSYEARSFGIRNGMYVRDARALCPHLTFLSYQFEEYKDVSKKIYRIVSEYTQDIRAVSCDEMYVDLKNLCNDMHIIDVMSTVNVIRRHIQEETGCAASVGIGSSVLIARLATRHAKPNGQLLVRNSEIEEFIKKERISDLPGIGYNMLAKLRENVGEMSLCGELQQVSLEKLQTLFGSKLGSQIYNQCRGIDKNRDFFDNSARKSISCDINYGIRFTKESELMDFIGKVSIELEKRLASARMLASSVTLKLLIRAAGADIEPLKYLGHGVCDSLTKSSRLPRPSANGSLICSVVKRLMKDINPVISDLRGIGVQLTNLTDLSQNRNGTVNSQTIRDFFAVRRTNQSYRKKSKKYMSQEDPFIQKAIKESLRDYRASLIDQGLSHYFHPKPISDKPKFKDLTADQDIKEEMWRMIRRSQVPERADVDLLTSYFYRLMGYQSIEDVVSQMRFLERKAIDTSSQWYIVVSGLKRLMNDLCCRMFGGFLFEF
;
A
#
# COMPACT_ATOMS: atom_id res chain seq x y z
N MET A 1 -19.70 -17.72 17.75
CA MET A 1 -20.41 -17.15 16.58
C MET A 1 -19.38 -16.51 15.66
N SER A 2 -19.37 -16.86 14.37
CA SER A 2 -18.46 -16.26 13.38
C SER A 2 -19.14 -15.12 12.63
N GLU A 3 -18.37 -14.20 12.07
CA GLU A 3 -18.85 -13.07 11.26
C GLU A 3 -18.55 -13.32 9.78
N VAL A 4 -19.45 -12.83 8.92
CA VAL A 4 -19.26 -12.83 7.46
C VAL A 4 -18.36 -11.64 7.10
N ALA A 5 -17.10 -11.89 6.75
CA ALA A 5 -16.20 -10.83 6.31
C ALA A 5 -16.61 -10.21 4.96
N SER A 6 -16.96 -11.06 4.00
CA SER A 6 -17.49 -10.66 2.69
C SER A 6 -18.54 -11.65 2.21
N CYS A 7 -19.49 -11.18 1.41
CA CYS A 7 -20.52 -11.99 0.77
C CYS A 7 -20.72 -11.53 -0.68
N SER A 8 -21.03 -12.50 -1.55
CA SER A 8 -21.28 -12.26 -2.98
C SER A 8 -22.56 -11.45 -3.20
N TYR A 9 -22.74 -10.91 -4.40
CA TYR A 9 -23.93 -10.11 -4.71
C TYR A 9 -25.21 -10.96 -4.72
N GLU A 10 -25.09 -12.24 -5.08
CA GLU A 10 -26.16 -13.24 -4.96
C GLU A 10 -26.55 -13.45 -3.49
N ALA A 11 -25.59 -13.51 -2.57
CA ALA A 11 -25.91 -13.59 -1.14
C ALA A 11 -26.56 -12.28 -0.64
N ARG A 12 -26.12 -11.12 -1.15
CA ARG A 12 -26.68 -9.81 -0.79
C ARG A 12 -28.14 -9.65 -1.22
N SER A 13 -28.60 -10.30 -2.30
CA SER A 13 -30.02 -10.25 -2.69
C SER A 13 -30.93 -10.95 -1.69
N PHE A 14 -30.40 -11.84 -0.84
CA PHE A 14 -31.12 -12.42 0.31
C PHE A 14 -31.04 -11.54 1.58
N GLY A 15 -30.46 -10.34 1.49
CA GLY A 15 -30.32 -9.42 2.62
C GLY A 15 -29.08 -9.68 3.49
N ILE A 16 -28.21 -10.62 3.12
CA ILE A 16 -26.93 -10.86 3.82
C ILE A 16 -25.99 -9.67 3.61
N ARG A 17 -25.26 -9.28 4.66
CA ARG A 17 -24.33 -8.14 4.64
C ARG A 17 -23.01 -8.51 5.30
N ASN A 18 -21.94 -7.83 4.89
CA ASN A 18 -20.66 -7.93 5.59
C ASN A 18 -20.83 -7.49 7.06
N GLY A 19 -20.19 -8.21 7.98
CA GLY A 19 -20.31 -8.02 9.43
C GLY A 19 -21.50 -8.74 10.08
N MET A 20 -22.40 -9.34 9.30
CA MET A 20 -23.49 -10.17 9.85
C MET A 20 -22.94 -11.45 10.49
N TYR A 21 -23.58 -11.93 11.57
CA TYR A 21 -23.23 -13.24 12.12
C TYR A 21 -23.65 -14.36 11.17
N VAL A 22 -22.80 -15.39 11.06
CA VAL A 22 -23.04 -16.57 10.21
C VAL A 22 -24.37 -17.26 10.55
N ARG A 23 -24.77 -17.28 11.82
CA ARG A 23 -26.07 -17.83 12.24
C ARG A 23 -27.23 -17.10 11.56
N ASP A 24 -27.18 -15.77 11.61
CA ASP A 24 -28.25 -14.93 11.09
C ASP A 24 -28.24 -14.93 9.55
N ALA A 25 -27.05 -14.97 8.93
CA ALA A 25 -26.91 -15.13 7.48
C ALA A 25 -27.48 -16.48 6.98
N ARG A 26 -27.28 -17.57 7.71
CA ARG A 26 -27.85 -18.89 7.38
C ARG A 26 -29.37 -18.93 7.55
N ALA A 27 -29.91 -18.18 8.50
CA ALA A 27 -31.35 -18.04 8.66
C ALA A 27 -31.99 -17.33 7.44
N LEU A 28 -31.29 -16.35 6.86
CA LEU A 28 -31.73 -15.66 5.63
C LEU A 28 -31.54 -16.51 4.37
N CYS A 29 -30.45 -17.30 4.29
CA CYS A 29 -30.17 -18.17 3.15
C CYS A 29 -29.66 -19.54 3.64
N PRO A 30 -30.54 -20.56 3.76
CA PRO A 30 -30.16 -21.89 4.24
C PRO A 30 -29.10 -22.60 3.37
N HIS A 31 -29.04 -22.28 2.08
CA HIS A 31 -28.11 -22.87 1.11
C HIS A 31 -26.79 -22.09 0.98
N LEU A 32 -26.49 -21.17 1.90
CA LEU A 32 -25.28 -20.35 1.86
C LEU A 32 -24.01 -21.21 1.92
N THR A 33 -23.12 -21.01 0.94
CA THR A 33 -21.80 -21.67 0.89
C THR A 33 -20.77 -20.82 1.62
N PHE A 34 -19.98 -21.44 2.49
CA PHE A 34 -18.92 -20.77 3.25
C PHE A 34 -17.55 -21.15 2.71
N LEU A 35 -16.73 -20.14 2.41
CA LEU A 35 -15.35 -20.31 1.96
C LEU A 35 -14.39 -19.87 3.06
N SER A 36 -13.26 -20.58 3.15
CA SER A 36 -12.17 -20.24 4.07
C SER A 36 -11.42 -18.99 3.59
N TYR A 37 -10.77 -18.29 4.52
CA TYR A 37 -9.90 -17.15 4.18
C TYR A 37 -8.65 -17.61 3.43
N GLN A 38 -8.33 -16.92 2.33
CA GLN A 38 -7.13 -17.10 1.51
C GLN A 38 -6.25 -15.84 1.57
N PHE A 39 -5.67 -15.55 2.73
CA PHE A 39 -5.00 -14.26 3.00
C PHE A 39 -3.84 -13.92 2.05
N GLU A 40 -3.03 -14.90 1.64
CA GLU A 40 -1.95 -14.63 0.68
C GLU A 40 -2.50 -14.32 -0.72
N GLU A 41 -3.56 -14.99 -1.18
CA GLU A 41 -4.20 -14.67 -2.46
C GLU A 41 -4.80 -13.26 -2.45
N TYR A 42 -5.44 -12.85 -1.35
CA TYR A 42 -5.99 -11.49 -1.22
C TYR A 42 -4.90 -10.42 -1.33
N LYS A 43 -3.74 -10.69 -0.72
CA LYS A 43 -2.58 -9.80 -0.75
C LYS A 43 -1.92 -9.75 -2.13
N ASP A 44 -1.85 -10.88 -2.83
CA ASP A 44 -1.30 -10.93 -4.19
C ASP A 44 -2.21 -10.23 -5.20
N VAL A 45 -3.52 -10.44 -5.12
CA VAL A 45 -4.51 -9.68 -5.92
C VAL A 45 -4.44 -8.19 -5.62
N SER A 46 -4.36 -7.81 -4.34
CA SER A 46 -4.20 -6.41 -3.93
C SER A 46 -2.96 -5.77 -4.57
N LYS A 47 -1.80 -6.43 -4.52
CA LYS A 47 -0.57 -5.98 -5.20
C LYS A 47 -0.74 -5.80 -6.69
N LYS A 48 -1.39 -6.77 -7.37
CA LYS A 48 -1.65 -6.66 -8.81
C LYS A 48 -2.52 -5.45 -9.13
N ILE A 49 -3.61 -5.22 -8.39
CA ILE A 49 -4.50 -4.07 -8.60
C ILE A 49 -3.73 -2.75 -8.47
N TYR A 50 -2.97 -2.57 -7.39
CA TYR A 50 -2.15 -1.38 -7.20
C TYR A 50 -1.08 -1.21 -8.28
N ARG A 51 -0.49 -2.31 -8.78
CA ARG A 51 0.55 -2.28 -9.82
C ARG A 51 -0.06 -1.79 -11.13
N ILE A 52 -1.16 -2.42 -11.54
CA ILE A 52 -1.88 -2.10 -12.77
C ILE A 52 -2.27 -0.62 -12.78
N VAL A 53 -2.86 -0.10 -11.71
CA VAL A 53 -3.24 1.33 -11.68
C VAL A 53 -2.01 2.24 -11.72
N SER A 54 -0.91 1.85 -11.07
CA SER A 54 0.35 2.62 -11.06
C SER A 54 1.06 2.72 -12.40
N GLU A 55 0.76 1.82 -13.34
CA GLU A 55 1.25 1.89 -14.72
C GLU A 55 0.59 3.04 -15.50
N TYR A 56 -0.59 3.51 -15.06
CA TYR A 56 -1.29 4.66 -15.68
C TYR A 56 -0.96 5.98 -14.98
N THR A 57 -0.89 6.01 -13.65
CA THR A 57 -0.56 7.22 -12.90
C THR A 57 -0.01 6.89 -11.51
N GLN A 58 0.88 7.73 -11.00
CA GLN A 58 1.36 7.66 -9.62
C GLN A 58 0.50 8.49 -8.64
N ASP A 59 -0.48 9.23 -9.15
CA ASP A 59 -1.39 10.07 -8.38
C ASP A 59 -2.47 9.23 -7.67
N ILE A 60 -2.01 8.32 -6.81
CA ILE A 60 -2.82 7.32 -6.12
C ILE A 60 -2.77 7.56 -4.62
N ARG A 61 -3.96 7.56 -4.00
CA ARG A 61 -4.12 7.52 -2.55
C ARG A 61 -4.69 6.17 -2.14
N ALA A 62 -3.85 5.37 -1.48
CA ALA A 62 -4.28 4.08 -0.92
C ALA A 62 -5.38 4.25 0.14
N VAL A 63 -6.43 3.42 0.09
CA VAL A 63 -7.53 3.42 1.07
C VAL A 63 -7.57 2.11 1.84
N SER A 64 -7.58 0.98 1.12
CA SER A 64 -7.53 -0.38 1.67
C SER A 64 -6.76 -1.30 0.71
N CYS A 65 -6.74 -2.61 0.99
CA CYS A 65 -6.15 -3.58 0.07
C CYS A 65 -6.90 -3.69 -1.28
N ASP A 66 -8.18 -3.33 -1.33
CA ASP A 66 -9.05 -3.46 -2.50
C ASP A 66 -9.66 -2.11 -2.96
N GLU A 67 -9.28 -1.00 -2.32
CA GLU A 67 -9.80 0.34 -2.61
C GLU A 67 -8.66 1.37 -2.66
N MET A 68 -8.72 2.26 -3.64
CA MET A 68 -7.84 3.41 -3.77
C MET A 68 -8.60 4.60 -4.39
N TYR A 69 -8.12 5.81 -4.15
CA TYR A 69 -8.48 6.97 -4.96
C TYR A 69 -7.38 7.23 -5.97
N VAL A 70 -7.76 7.66 -7.17
CA VAL A 70 -6.84 7.97 -8.27
C VAL A 70 -7.20 9.34 -8.81
N ASP A 71 -6.25 10.26 -8.87
CA ASP A 71 -6.42 11.53 -9.56
C ASP A 71 -5.99 11.34 -11.02
N LEU A 72 -6.95 11.46 -11.94
CA LEU A 72 -6.72 11.31 -13.37
C LEU A 72 -6.44 12.64 -14.07
N LYS A 73 -6.44 13.78 -13.34
CA LYS A 73 -6.32 15.10 -13.94
C LYS A 73 -5.06 15.26 -14.78
N ASN A 74 -3.89 14.93 -14.22
CA ASN A 74 -2.61 15.07 -14.93
C ASN A 74 -2.55 14.10 -16.12
N LEU A 75 -2.90 12.83 -15.90
CA LEU A 75 -2.97 11.82 -16.95
C LEU A 75 -3.86 12.27 -18.12
N CYS A 76 -5.05 12.80 -17.83
CA CYS A 76 -5.97 13.26 -18.86
C CYS A 76 -5.44 14.47 -19.63
N ASN A 77 -4.77 15.41 -18.95
CA ASN A 77 -4.18 16.58 -19.59
C ASN A 77 -3.01 16.19 -20.49
N ASP A 78 -2.07 15.39 -19.97
CA ASP A 78 -0.82 15.03 -20.66
C ASP A 78 -1.08 14.15 -21.88
N MET A 79 -2.09 13.26 -21.79
CA MET A 79 -2.46 12.34 -22.87
C MET A 79 -3.63 12.85 -23.72
N HIS A 80 -4.09 14.09 -23.48
CA HIS A 80 -5.26 14.69 -24.15
C HIS A 80 -6.50 13.79 -24.15
N ILE A 81 -6.77 13.11 -23.02
CA ILE A 81 -7.92 12.23 -22.85
C ILE A 81 -9.17 13.08 -22.65
N ILE A 82 -10.10 12.95 -23.61
CA ILE A 82 -11.40 13.65 -23.55
C ILE A 82 -12.44 12.78 -22.83
N ASP A 83 -12.41 11.46 -23.05
CA ASP A 83 -13.36 10.52 -22.44
C ASP A 83 -12.72 9.71 -21.31
N VAL A 84 -12.89 10.21 -20.08
CA VAL A 84 -12.42 9.52 -18.87
C VAL A 84 -13.10 8.15 -18.65
N MET A 85 -14.33 7.95 -19.14
CA MET A 85 -15.04 6.68 -18.98
C MET A 85 -14.37 5.58 -19.79
N SER A 86 -13.89 5.87 -20.99
CA SER A 86 -13.11 4.92 -21.79
C SER A 86 -11.82 4.50 -21.10
N THR A 87 -11.06 5.44 -20.54
CA THR A 87 -9.83 5.15 -19.77
C THR A 87 -10.13 4.27 -18.57
N VAL A 88 -11.17 4.58 -17.81
CA VAL A 88 -11.59 3.76 -16.66
C VAL A 88 -12.02 2.35 -17.08
N ASN A 89 -12.69 2.21 -18.22
CA ASN A 89 -13.08 0.91 -18.75
C ASN A 89 -11.86 0.05 -19.11
N VAL A 90 -10.83 0.65 -19.72
CA VAL A 90 -9.55 -0.03 -20.02
C VAL A 90 -8.89 -0.51 -18.74
N ILE A 91 -8.79 0.33 -17.71
CA ILE A 91 -8.21 -0.04 -16.41
C ILE A 91 -9.00 -1.20 -15.77
N ARG A 92 -10.33 -1.11 -15.76
CA ARG A 92 -11.19 -2.18 -15.22
C ARG A 92 -11.01 -3.51 -15.96
N ARG A 93 -10.89 -3.46 -17.29
CA ARG A 93 -10.63 -4.65 -18.11
C ARG A 93 -9.26 -5.25 -17.81
N HIS A 94 -8.22 -4.41 -17.70
CA HIS A 94 -6.88 -4.86 -17.36
C HIS A 94 -6.85 -5.53 -15.96
N ILE A 95 -7.54 -4.96 -14.96
CA ILE A 95 -7.70 -5.59 -13.64
C ILE A 95 -8.39 -6.96 -13.76
N GLN A 96 -9.49 -7.04 -14.51
CA GLN A 96 -10.22 -8.30 -14.70
C GLN A 96 -9.37 -9.37 -15.42
N GLU A 97 -8.60 -8.99 -16.43
CA GLU A 97 -7.72 -9.89 -17.20
C GLU A 97 -6.57 -10.45 -16.34
N GLU A 98 -5.90 -9.62 -15.54
CA GLU A 98 -4.74 -10.02 -14.73
C GLU A 98 -5.09 -10.72 -13.40
N THR A 99 -6.26 -10.41 -12.85
CA THR A 99 -6.66 -10.87 -11.51
C THR A 99 -7.83 -11.84 -11.50
N GLY A 100 -8.62 -11.88 -12.58
CA GLY A 100 -9.90 -12.59 -12.60
C GLY A 100 -11.00 -11.90 -11.76
N CYS A 101 -10.71 -10.77 -11.12
CA CYS A 101 -11.63 -10.05 -10.24
C CYS A 101 -12.18 -8.79 -10.90
N ALA A 102 -13.48 -8.55 -10.72
CA ALA A 102 -14.15 -7.36 -11.22
C ALA A 102 -13.94 -6.16 -10.29
N ALA A 103 -13.74 -4.99 -10.88
CA ALA A 103 -13.68 -3.70 -10.17
C ALA A 103 -14.82 -2.77 -10.59
N SER A 104 -15.37 -2.04 -9.61
CA SER A 104 -16.33 -0.95 -9.86
C SER A 104 -15.66 0.39 -9.61
N VAL A 105 -15.96 1.39 -10.45
CA VAL A 105 -15.30 2.71 -10.37
C VAL A 105 -16.32 3.83 -10.42
N GLY A 106 -16.36 4.67 -9.38
CA GLY A 106 -17.07 5.94 -9.40
C GLY A 106 -16.13 7.08 -9.75
N ILE A 107 -16.59 7.97 -10.62
CA ILE A 107 -15.84 9.12 -11.13
C ILE A 107 -16.62 10.38 -10.76
N GLY A 108 -15.92 11.37 -10.21
CA GLY A 108 -16.51 12.66 -9.82
C GLY A 108 -15.43 13.71 -9.63
N SER A 109 -15.84 14.96 -9.47
CA SER A 109 -14.92 16.09 -9.30
C SER A 109 -14.29 16.21 -7.91
N SER A 110 -14.73 15.38 -6.96
CA SER A 110 -14.15 15.29 -5.63
C SER A 110 -14.15 13.85 -5.11
N VAL A 111 -13.33 13.57 -4.09
CA VAL A 111 -13.24 12.25 -3.45
C VAL A 111 -14.59 11.82 -2.88
N LEU A 112 -15.36 12.75 -2.29
CA LEU A 112 -16.71 12.50 -1.81
C LEU A 112 -17.62 11.97 -2.92
N ILE A 113 -17.70 12.68 -4.05
CA ILE A 113 -18.57 12.32 -5.16
C ILE A 113 -18.12 11.02 -5.82
N ALA A 114 -16.82 10.83 -6.05
CA ALA A 114 -16.28 9.59 -6.60
C ALA A 114 -16.61 8.38 -5.71
N ARG A 115 -16.50 8.52 -4.38
CA ARG A 115 -16.84 7.45 -3.42
C ARG A 115 -18.33 7.10 -3.46
N LEU A 116 -19.21 8.10 -3.49
CA LEU A 116 -20.66 7.89 -3.58
C LEU A 116 -21.05 7.27 -4.92
N ALA A 117 -20.51 7.78 -6.04
CA ALA A 117 -20.70 7.22 -7.36
C ALA A 117 -20.27 5.74 -7.44
N THR A 118 -19.20 5.37 -6.73
CA THR A 118 -18.71 3.98 -6.68
C THR A 118 -19.75 3.04 -6.05
N ARG A 119 -20.60 3.53 -5.12
CA ARG A 119 -21.69 2.72 -4.53
C ARG A 119 -22.76 2.39 -5.56
N HIS A 120 -23.11 3.34 -6.43
CA HIS A 120 -24.07 3.15 -7.52
C HIS A 120 -23.49 2.39 -8.71
N ALA A 121 -22.17 2.46 -8.92
CA ALA A 121 -21.48 1.68 -9.93
C ALA A 121 -21.34 0.19 -9.59
N LYS A 122 -21.61 -0.20 -8.34
CA LYS A 122 -21.49 -1.59 -7.87
C LYS A 122 -22.77 -2.39 -8.19
N PRO A 123 -22.68 -3.67 -8.60
CA PRO A 123 -21.47 -4.44 -8.93
C PRO A 123 -20.94 -4.23 -10.35
N ASN A 124 -19.62 -4.43 -10.54
CA ASN A 124 -18.95 -4.49 -11.85
C ASN A 124 -19.38 -3.42 -12.88
N GLY A 125 -19.60 -2.19 -12.43
CA GLY A 125 -19.92 -1.06 -13.29
C GLY A 125 -18.99 0.13 -13.10
N GLN A 126 -19.27 1.19 -13.84
CA GLN A 126 -18.63 2.48 -13.68
C GLN A 126 -19.67 3.59 -13.82
N LEU A 127 -19.50 4.67 -13.06
CA LEU A 127 -20.42 5.80 -13.06
C LEU A 127 -19.65 7.11 -12.98
N LEU A 128 -19.91 8.02 -13.93
CA LEU A 128 -19.46 9.41 -13.89
C LEU A 128 -20.60 10.30 -13.40
N VAL A 129 -20.35 11.07 -12.34
CA VAL A 129 -21.22 12.15 -11.90
C VAL A 129 -20.59 13.47 -12.33
N ARG A 130 -21.21 14.15 -13.29
CA ARG A 130 -20.73 15.44 -13.80
C ARG A 130 -21.02 16.56 -12.80
N ASN A 131 -20.27 17.66 -12.89
CA ASN A 131 -20.46 18.81 -12.01
C ASN A 131 -21.90 19.36 -12.01
N SER A 132 -22.56 19.34 -13.16
CA SER A 132 -23.96 19.78 -13.32
C SER A 132 -24.96 18.85 -12.63
N GLU A 133 -24.60 17.60 -12.36
CA GLU A 133 -25.49 16.56 -11.80
C GLU A 133 -25.32 16.42 -10.28
N ILE A 134 -24.26 17.00 -9.69
CA ILE A 134 -23.89 16.80 -8.28
C ILE A 134 -25.02 17.19 -7.32
N GLU A 135 -25.70 18.31 -7.57
CA GLU A 135 -26.74 18.81 -6.65
C GLU A 135 -27.92 17.84 -6.56
N GLU A 136 -28.40 17.33 -7.69
CA GLU A 136 -29.51 16.37 -7.73
C GLU A 136 -29.08 14.99 -7.23
N PHE A 137 -27.87 14.58 -7.57
CA PHE A 137 -27.28 13.33 -7.11
C PHE A 137 -27.19 13.30 -5.58
N ILE A 138 -26.57 14.31 -4.97
CA ILE A 138 -26.34 14.31 -3.52
C ILE A 138 -27.64 14.36 -2.72
N LYS A 139 -28.68 15.08 -3.18
CA LYS A 139 -29.97 15.17 -2.48
C LYS A 139 -30.62 13.79 -2.24
N LYS A 140 -30.39 12.84 -3.17
CA LYS A 140 -30.93 11.48 -3.13
C LYS A 140 -30.07 10.50 -2.33
N GLU A 141 -28.87 10.90 -1.92
CA GLU A 141 -27.98 10.04 -1.15
C GLU A 141 -28.45 9.85 0.29
N ARG A 142 -28.24 8.65 0.83
CA ARG A 142 -28.49 8.39 2.24
C ARG A 142 -27.46 9.10 3.11
N ILE A 143 -27.90 9.68 4.23
CA ILE A 143 -27.02 10.30 5.23
C ILE A 143 -26.00 9.26 5.76
N SER A 144 -26.42 8.01 5.92
CA SER A 144 -25.57 6.90 6.36
C SER A 144 -24.44 6.55 5.39
N ASP A 145 -24.54 6.98 4.13
CA ASP A 145 -23.57 6.68 3.09
C ASP A 145 -22.47 7.76 3.02
N LEU A 146 -22.67 8.89 3.70
CA LEU A 146 -21.66 9.94 3.82
C LEU A 146 -20.46 9.48 4.66
N PRO A 147 -19.22 9.77 4.23
CA PRO A 147 -18.03 9.32 4.91
C PRO A 147 -17.86 10.00 6.27
N GLY A 148 -17.76 9.17 7.31
CA GLY A 148 -17.58 9.63 8.70
C GLY A 148 -18.87 9.71 9.50
N ILE A 149 -20.03 9.37 8.92
CA ILE A 149 -21.30 9.30 9.65
C ILE A 149 -21.59 7.85 10.06
N GLY A 150 -21.52 7.58 11.37
CA GLY A 150 -21.83 6.27 11.96
C GLY A 150 -23.21 6.22 12.63
N TYR A 151 -23.59 5.04 13.10
CA TYR A 151 -24.91 4.80 13.75
C TYR A 151 -25.18 5.72 14.95
N ASN A 152 -24.17 6.01 15.78
CA ASN A 152 -24.32 6.94 16.92
C ASN A 152 -24.63 8.37 16.46
N MET A 153 -24.07 8.80 15.34
CA MET A 153 -24.32 10.14 14.81
C MET A 153 -25.72 10.24 14.20
N LEU A 154 -26.17 9.18 13.51
CA LEU A 154 -27.54 9.08 12.99
C LEU A 154 -28.56 9.07 14.14
N ALA A 155 -28.30 8.32 15.21
CA ALA A 155 -29.14 8.33 16.41
C ALA A 155 -29.23 9.73 17.03
N LYS A 156 -28.09 10.43 17.16
CA LYS A 156 -28.06 11.81 17.67
C LYS A 156 -28.81 12.79 16.77
N LEU A 157 -28.70 12.68 15.44
CA LEU A 157 -29.51 13.47 14.49
C LEU A 157 -30.99 13.22 14.71
N ARG A 158 -31.39 11.95 14.77
CA ARG A 158 -32.78 11.51 14.96
C ARG A 158 -33.39 12.09 16.23
N GLU A 159 -32.67 11.98 17.34
CA GLU A 159 -33.12 12.45 18.66
C GLU A 159 -33.25 13.99 18.73
N ASN A 160 -32.37 14.74 18.06
CA ASN A 160 -32.25 16.19 18.25
C ASN A 160 -32.84 17.05 17.11
N VAL A 161 -33.13 16.43 15.96
CA VAL A 161 -33.62 17.12 14.76
C VAL A 161 -34.85 16.44 14.19
N GLY A 162 -34.90 15.10 14.20
CA GLY A 162 -36.02 14.32 13.71
C GLY A 162 -35.58 13.19 12.78
N GLU A 163 -36.53 12.33 12.42
CA GLU A 163 -36.29 11.25 11.47
C GLU A 163 -35.90 11.83 10.10
N MET A 164 -34.73 11.43 9.61
CA MET A 164 -34.24 11.77 8.28
C MET A 164 -33.31 10.69 7.79
N SER A 165 -33.36 10.42 6.50
CA SER A 165 -32.57 9.38 5.84
C SER A 165 -31.78 9.90 4.65
N LEU A 166 -32.22 11.00 4.02
CA LEU A 166 -31.65 11.55 2.80
C LEU A 166 -30.89 12.85 3.04
N CYS A 167 -29.84 13.08 2.26
CA CYS A 167 -29.06 14.30 2.35
C CYS A 167 -29.88 15.55 1.99
N GLY A 168 -30.88 15.44 1.11
CA GLY A 168 -31.80 16.54 0.80
C GLY A 168 -32.61 17.03 2.02
N GLU A 169 -32.94 16.13 2.95
CA GLU A 169 -33.58 16.46 4.23
C GLU A 169 -32.56 17.13 5.16
N LEU A 170 -31.36 16.55 5.26
CA LEU A 170 -30.26 17.09 6.07
C LEU A 170 -29.81 18.48 5.61
N GLN A 171 -29.98 18.82 4.33
CA GLN A 171 -29.71 20.16 3.80
C GLN A 171 -30.62 21.23 4.44
N GLN A 172 -31.80 20.87 4.96
CA GLN A 172 -32.68 21.82 5.66
C GLN A 172 -32.18 22.17 7.07
N VAL A 173 -31.19 21.43 7.60
CA VAL A 173 -30.62 21.67 8.92
C VAL A 173 -29.56 22.76 8.84
N SER A 174 -29.67 23.76 9.73
CA SER A 174 -28.72 24.88 9.77
C SER A 174 -27.32 24.43 10.18
N LEU A 175 -26.30 25.15 9.70
CA LEU A 175 -24.90 24.92 10.08
C LEU A 175 -24.71 25.00 11.59
N GLU A 176 -25.29 26.01 12.24
CA GLU A 176 -25.21 26.23 13.68
C GLU A 176 -25.74 25.03 14.48
N LYS A 177 -26.88 24.48 14.06
CA LYS A 177 -27.46 23.29 14.71
C LYS A 177 -26.51 22.08 14.56
N LEU A 178 -25.96 21.84 13.37
CA LEU A 178 -25.01 20.75 13.16
C LEU A 178 -23.70 20.94 13.95
N GLN A 179 -23.19 22.16 14.05
CA GLN A 179 -22.01 22.47 14.87
C GLN A 179 -22.30 22.31 16.37
N THR A 180 -23.50 22.65 16.82
CA THR A 180 -23.93 22.41 18.21
C THR A 180 -24.00 20.92 18.53
N LEU A 181 -24.47 20.10 17.59
CA LEU A 181 -24.59 18.65 17.77
C LEU A 181 -23.26 17.90 17.67
N PHE A 182 -22.41 18.26 16.72
CA PHE A 182 -21.21 17.47 16.38
C PHE A 182 -19.88 18.20 16.64
N GLY A 183 -19.93 19.44 17.12
CA GLY A 183 -18.78 20.33 17.23
C GLY A 183 -18.48 21.05 15.91
N SER A 184 -17.74 22.16 16.00
CA SER A 184 -17.50 23.08 14.87
C SER A 184 -16.96 22.39 13.62
N LYS A 185 -15.92 21.55 13.76
CA LYS A 185 -15.26 20.89 12.61
C LYS A 185 -16.15 19.86 11.93
N LEU A 186 -16.72 18.94 12.71
CA LEU A 186 -17.53 17.85 12.18
C LEU A 186 -18.89 18.33 11.70
N GLY A 187 -19.53 19.26 12.41
CA GLY A 187 -20.77 19.91 11.97
C GLY A 187 -20.61 20.61 10.62
N SER A 188 -19.52 21.39 10.46
CA SER A 188 -19.17 22.01 9.17
C SER A 188 -18.90 20.99 8.07
N GLN A 189 -18.23 19.88 8.41
CA GLN A 189 -17.97 18.80 7.45
C GLN A 189 -19.27 18.17 6.96
N ILE A 190 -20.18 17.79 7.86
CA ILE A 190 -21.48 17.18 7.52
C ILE A 190 -22.31 18.15 6.67
N TYR A 191 -22.37 19.43 7.07
CA TYR A 191 -23.11 20.47 6.35
C TYR A 191 -22.64 20.62 4.89
N ASN A 192 -21.32 20.55 4.66
CA ASN A 192 -20.74 20.62 3.32
C ASN A 192 -20.93 19.30 2.54
N GLN A 193 -20.72 18.15 3.18
CA GLN A 193 -20.83 16.84 2.54
C GLN A 193 -22.24 16.57 2.02
N CYS A 194 -23.28 16.90 2.79
CA CYS A 194 -24.66 16.71 2.31
C CYS A 194 -25.03 17.61 1.12
N ARG A 195 -24.18 18.58 0.76
CA ARG A 195 -24.29 19.46 -0.41
C ARG A 195 -23.28 19.12 -1.52
N GLY A 196 -22.57 18.00 -1.41
CA GLY A 196 -21.58 17.57 -2.39
C GLY A 196 -20.26 18.35 -2.34
N ILE A 197 -20.03 19.11 -1.27
CA ILE A 197 -18.87 20.00 -1.11
C ILE A 197 -17.80 19.29 -0.28
N ASP A 198 -16.59 19.14 -0.83
CA ASP A 198 -15.42 18.57 -0.16
C ASP A 198 -14.20 19.51 -0.31
N LYS A 199 -14.23 20.65 0.38
CA LYS A 199 -13.27 21.76 0.21
C LYS A 199 -11.92 21.57 0.92
N ASN A 200 -11.85 20.68 1.90
CA ASN A 200 -10.74 20.66 2.88
C ASN A 200 -9.88 19.40 2.79
N ARG A 201 -10.06 18.59 1.75
CA ARG A 201 -9.32 17.34 1.61
C ARG A 201 -8.33 17.46 0.47
N ASP A 202 -7.10 17.85 0.81
CA ASP A 202 -5.98 17.65 -0.11
C ASP A 202 -5.92 16.15 -0.46
N PHE A 203 -5.96 15.87 -1.76
CA PHE A 203 -5.88 14.53 -2.28
C PHE A 203 -4.60 13.84 -1.80
N PHE A 204 -3.49 14.59 -1.78
CA PHE A 204 -2.15 14.11 -1.45
C PHE A 204 -1.75 14.31 0.01
N ASP A 205 -2.69 14.59 0.93
CA ASP A 205 -2.36 14.76 2.35
C ASP A 205 -1.65 13.51 2.89
N ASN A 206 -0.33 13.61 2.99
CA ASN A 206 0.59 12.57 3.41
C ASN A 206 0.48 12.45 4.93
N SER A 207 -0.46 11.64 5.40
CA SER A 207 -0.53 11.35 6.82
C SER A 207 0.63 10.43 7.22
N ALA A 208 1.76 11.03 7.59
CA ALA A 208 2.84 10.30 8.25
C ALA A 208 2.27 9.48 9.40
N ARG A 209 2.75 8.24 9.56
CA ARG A 209 2.25 7.33 10.60
C ARG A 209 2.43 7.99 11.98
N LYS A 210 1.32 8.18 12.70
CA LYS A 210 1.30 8.86 14.01
C LYS A 210 1.36 7.90 15.20
N SER A 211 1.01 6.64 14.98
CA SER A 211 1.03 5.62 16.03
C SER A 211 1.23 4.20 15.47
N ILE A 212 1.73 3.32 16.34
CA ILE A 212 1.85 1.87 16.12
C ILE A 212 1.23 1.20 17.34
N SER A 213 0.27 0.30 17.13
CA SER A 213 -0.35 -0.44 18.23
C SER A 213 -0.43 -1.93 17.96
N CYS A 214 -0.70 -2.68 19.02
CA CYS A 214 -1.08 -4.08 18.98
C CYS A 214 -2.25 -4.25 19.94
N ASP A 215 -3.42 -4.60 19.39
CA ASP A 215 -4.68 -4.69 20.12
C ASP A 215 -5.23 -6.11 19.94
N ILE A 216 -5.40 -6.83 21.06
CA ILE A 216 -5.92 -8.18 21.10
C ILE A 216 -7.13 -8.19 22.03
N ASN A 217 -8.32 -8.23 21.43
CA ASN A 217 -9.61 -8.14 22.11
C ASN A 217 -10.46 -9.41 21.92
N TYR A 218 -9.83 -10.51 21.51
CA TYR A 218 -10.47 -11.81 21.30
C TYR A 218 -9.59 -12.89 21.91
N GLY A 219 -10.19 -13.86 22.61
CA GLY A 219 -9.48 -14.96 23.26
C GLY A 219 -8.75 -14.60 24.56
N ILE A 220 -8.89 -13.37 25.06
CA ILE A 220 -8.24 -12.94 26.32
C ILE A 220 -8.98 -13.55 27.51
N ARG A 221 -8.35 -14.53 28.16
CA ARG A 221 -8.78 -15.14 29.43
C ARG A 221 -7.52 -15.45 30.22
N PHE A 222 -7.37 -14.85 31.40
CA PHE A 222 -6.24 -15.09 32.30
C PHE A 222 -6.76 -15.59 33.64
N THR A 223 -6.04 -16.56 34.21
CA THR A 223 -6.33 -17.07 35.56
C THR A 223 -5.24 -16.67 36.54
N LYS A 224 -4.02 -16.45 36.05
CA LYS A 224 -2.84 -16.13 36.85
C LYS A 224 -2.17 -14.86 36.35
N GLU A 225 -1.57 -14.11 37.27
CA GLU A 225 -0.78 -12.93 36.94
C GLU A 225 0.42 -13.26 36.06
N SER A 226 1.04 -14.44 36.23
CA SER A 226 2.16 -14.88 35.39
C SER A 226 1.78 -14.96 33.91
N GLU A 227 0.60 -15.48 33.59
CA GLU A 227 0.11 -15.59 32.20
C GLU A 227 -0.07 -14.22 31.56
N LEU A 228 -0.63 -13.27 32.32
CA LEU A 228 -0.81 -11.89 31.91
C LEU A 228 0.55 -11.21 31.65
N MET A 229 1.51 -11.39 32.55
CA MET A 229 2.85 -10.80 32.42
C MET A 229 3.64 -11.37 31.24
N ASP A 230 3.47 -12.66 30.94
CA ASP A 230 4.05 -13.31 29.76
C ASP A 230 3.40 -12.80 28.47
N PHE A 231 2.07 -12.63 28.48
CA PHE A 231 1.33 -12.06 27.36
C PHE A 231 1.78 -10.64 27.03
N ILE A 232 1.95 -9.77 28.04
CA ILE A 232 2.51 -8.42 27.88
C ILE A 232 3.91 -8.47 27.24
N GLY A 233 4.74 -9.45 27.61
CA GLY A 233 6.04 -9.67 27.00
C GLY A 233 5.93 -9.94 25.49
N LYS A 234 5.03 -10.85 25.09
CA LYS A 234 4.76 -11.18 23.68
C LYS A 234 4.26 -9.97 22.88
N VAL A 235 3.32 -9.20 23.44
CA VAL A 235 2.81 -7.95 22.82
C VAL A 235 3.93 -6.94 22.62
N SER A 236 4.85 -6.82 23.58
CA SER A 236 5.98 -5.89 23.50
C SER A 236 7.00 -6.30 22.43
N ILE A 237 7.28 -7.60 22.27
CA ILE A 237 8.12 -8.13 21.17
C ILE A 237 7.47 -7.85 19.80
N GLU A 238 6.16 -8.02 19.68
CA GLU A 238 5.43 -7.71 18.45
C GLU A 238 5.50 -6.21 18.11
N LEU A 239 5.36 -5.34 19.10
CA LEU A 239 5.52 -3.89 18.92
C LEU A 239 6.93 -3.49 18.51
N GLU A 240 7.96 -4.12 19.07
CA GLU A 240 9.35 -3.93 18.66
C GLU A 240 9.55 -4.28 17.18
N LYS A 241 9.01 -5.43 16.73
CA LYS A 241 9.05 -5.83 15.31
C LYS A 241 8.33 -4.82 14.40
N ARG A 242 7.18 -4.29 14.83
CA ARG A 242 6.41 -3.28 14.08
C ARG A 242 7.16 -1.95 13.99
N LEU A 243 7.76 -1.49 15.09
CA LEU A 243 8.59 -0.28 15.11
C LEU A 243 9.83 -0.42 14.22
N ALA A 244 10.53 -1.56 14.31
CA ALA A 244 11.68 -1.86 13.46
C ALA A 244 11.30 -1.89 11.98
N SER A 245 10.19 -2.54 11.62
CA SER A 245 9.68 -2.59 10.25
C SER A 245 9.30 -1.20 9.71
N ALA A 246 8.75 -0.35 10.57
CA ALA A 246 8.40 1.03 10.25
C ALA A 246 9.59 2.00 10.33
N ARG A 247 10.76 1.56 10.81
CA ARG A 247 11.96 2.39 11.08
C ARG A 247 11.66 3.58 12.00
N MET A 248 10.84 3.36 13.02
CA MET A 248 10.41 4.41 13.95
C MET A 248 10.79 4.09 15.39
N LEU A 249 11.00 5.15 16.18
CA LEU A 249 11.05 5.10 17.64
C LEU A 249 9.76 5.69 18.20
N ALA A 250 9.31 5.22 19.36
CA ALA A 250 8.21 5.84 20.09
C ALA A 250 8.71 6.52 21.36
N SER A 251 8.00 7.53 21.86
CA SER A 251 8.31 8.19 23.14
C SER A 251 7.17 8.14 24.16
N SER A 252 6.01 7.61 23.77
CA SER A 252 4.84 7.44 24.64
C SER A 252 4.22 6.07 24.43
N VAL A 253 3.78 5.46 25.54
CA VAL A 253 3.08 4.18 25.60
C VAL A 253 1.71 4.39 26.24
N THR A 254 0.69 3.82 25.64
CA THR A 254 -0.69 3.80 26.15
C THR A 254 -1.15 2.36 26.26
N LEU A 255 -1.50 1.93 27.47
CA LEU A 255 -2.15 0.66 27.75
C LEU A 255 -3.66 0.87 27.74
N LYS A 256 -4.37 0.06 26.95
CA LYS A 256 -5.83 0.01 26.86
C LYS A 256 -6.29 -1.37 27.30
N LEU A 257 -7.29 -1.42 28.16
CA LEU A 257 -7.88 -2.65 28.67
C LEU A 257 -9.38 -2.63 28.38
N LEU A 258 -9.89 -3.79 27.96
CA LEU A 258 -11.32 -4.08 28.05
C LEU A 258 -11.52 -4.98 29.26
N ILE A 259 -12.37 -4.54 30.17
CA ILE A 259 -12.72 -5.24 31.41
C ILE A 259 -14.20 -5.59 31.33
N ARG A 260 -14.55 -6.84 31.66
CA ARG A 260 -15.95 -7.27 31.69
C ARG A 260 -16.77 -6.31 32.56
N ALA A 261 -17.85 -5.77 32.00
CA ALA A 261 -18.70 -4.83 32.72
C ALA A 261 -19.37 -5.52 33.91
N ALA A 262 -19.66 -4.74 34.96
CA ALA A 262 -20.38 -5.26 36.12
C ALA A 262 -21.76 -5.81 35.70
N GLY A 263 -22.08 -7.03 36.14
CA GLY A 263 -23.32 -7.72 35.79
C GLY A 263 -23.37 -8.35 34.39
N ALA A 264 -22.34 -8.17 33.55
CA ALA A 264 -22.28 -8.85 32.27
C ALA A 264 -21.90 -10.33 32.43
N ASP A 265 -22.43 -11.18 31.53
CA ASP A 265 -22.16 -12.62 31.53
C ASP A 265 -20.65 -12.92 31.47
N ILE A 266 -20.22 -13.92 32.24
CA ILE A 266 -18.83 -14.38 32.25
C ILE A 266 -18.45 -14.93 30.87
N GLU A 267 -19.34 -15.75 30.30
CA GLU A 267 -19.22 -16.32 28.97
C GLU A 267 -20.09 -15.54 27.96
N PRO A 268 -19.48 -14.79 27.03
CA PRO A 268 -20.23 -13.99 26.09
C PRO A 268 -20.84 -14.82 24.95
N LEU A 269 -21.89 -14.29 24.33
CA LEU A 269 -22.59 -14.90 23.18
C LEU A 269 -21.64 -15.31 22.05
N LYS A 270 -20.64 -14.48 21.73
CA LYS A 270 -19.57 -14.83 20.79
C LYS A 270 -18.51 -15.61 21.57
N TYR A 271 -18.39 -16.91 21.30
CA TYR A 271 -17.31 -17.74 21.83
C TYR A 271 -15.96 -17.00 21.79
N LEU A 272 -15.28 -16.91 22.94
CA LEU A 272 -14.03 -16.18 23.16
C LEU A 272 -14.04 -14.67 22.82
N GLY A 273 -15.19 -14.09 22.51
CA GLY A 273 -15.36 -12.65 22.38
C GLY A 273 -15.05 -11.91 23.68
N HIS A 274 -14.88 -10.60 23.58
CA HIS A 274 -14.72 -9.75 24.76
C HIS A 274 -16.04 -9.57 25.53
N GLY A 275 -17.19 -9.60 24.84
CA GLY A 275 -18.50 -9.38 25.47
C GLY A 275 -18.76 -7.90 25.79
N VAL A 276 -19.66 -7.63 26.73
CA VAL A 276 -19.92 -6.26 27.21
C VAL A 276 -18.80 -5.87 28.17
N CYS A 277 -18.10 -4.77 27.87
CA CYS A 277 -16.93 -4.35 28.60
C CYS A 277 -16.91 -2.84 28.86
N ASP A 278 -16.29 -2.48 29.97
CA ASP A 278 -15.79 -1.14 30.23
C ASP A 278 -14.36 -1.00 29.66
N SER A 279 -14.04 0.18 29.14
CA SER A 279 -12.71 0.49 28.63
C SER A 279 -11.91 1.31 29.63
N LEU A 280 -10.73 0.83 30.03
CA LEU A 280 -9.76 1.61 30.81
C LEU A 280 -8.52 1.89 29.98
N THR A 281 -7.99 3.12 30.10
CA THR A 281 -6.79 3.52 29.37
C THR A 281 -5.84 4.28 30.30
N LYS A 282 -4.55 3.95 30.26
CA LYS A 282 -3.50 4.67 30.99
C LYS A 282 -2.27 4.85 30.10
N SER A 283 -1.66 6.03 30.17
CA SER A 283 -0.49 6.37 29.35
C SER A 283 0.70 6.75 30.20
N SER A 284 1.90 6.53 29.68
CA SER A 284 3.16 6.96 30.28
C SER A 284 4.19 7.26 29.20
N ARG A 285 5.13 8.17 29.50
CA ARG A 285 6.27 8.41 28.62
C ARG A 285 7.32 7.33 28.81
N LEU A 286 8.01 7.00 27.71
CA LEU A 286 9.25 6.25 27.78
C LEU A 286 10.37 7.17 28.33
N PRO A 287 11.34 6.65 29.08
CA PRO A 287 12.48 7.44 29.56
C PRO A 287 13.28 8.11 28.43
N ARG A 288 13.27 7.49 27.25
CA ARG A 288 13.86 8.01 26.01
C ARG A 288 13.11 7.43 24.81
N PRO A 289 13.12 8.11 23.64
CA PRO A 289 12.61 7.51 22.41
C PRO A 289 13.25 6.14 22.17
N SER A 290 12.43 5.12 21.94
CA SER A 290 12.93 3.73 21.84
C SER A 290 12.03 2.85 20.99
N ALA A 291 12.64 1.79 20.46
CA ALA A 291 11.96 0.63 19.89
C ALA A 291 12.25 -0.67 20.64
N ASN A 292 13.00 -0.61 21.74
CA ASN A 292 13.40 -1.78 22.51
C ASN A 292 12.19 -2.41 23.23
N GLY A 293 11.89 -3.67 22.92
CA GLY A 293 10.73 -4.38 23.46
C GLY A 293 10.80 -4.55 24.98
N SER A 294 11.98 -4.76 25.55
CA SER A 294 12.16 -4.90 27.01
C SER A 294 11.82 -3.62 27.78
N LEU A 295 12.20 -2.45 27.24
CA LEU A 295 11.85 -1.15 27.82
C LEU A 295 10.35 -0.85 27.70
N ILE A 296 9.75 -1.16 26.55
CA ILE A 296 8.30 -1.03 26.36
C ILE A 296 7.58 -1.95 27.35
N CYS A 297 8.00 -3.21 27.46
CA CYS A 297 7.45 -4.20 28.38
C CYS A 297 7.49 -3.74 29.83
N SER A 298 8.62 -3.20 30.30
CA SER A 298 8.74 -2.73 31.69
C SER A 298 7.77 -1.59 32.00
N VAL A 299 7.59 -0.65 31.07
CA VAL A 299 6.63 0.45 31.21
C VAL A 299 5.19 -0.06 31.17
N VAL A 300 4.86 -0.99 30.27
CA VAL A 300 3.51 -1.60 30.21
C VAL A 300 3.21 -2.39 31.48
N LYS A 301 4.16 -3.17 32.01
CA LYS A 301 4.00 -3.90 33.28
C LYS A 301 3.76 -2.96 34.45
N ARG A 302 4.48 -1.83 34.51
CA ARG A 302 4.20 -0.78 35.51
C ARG A 302 2.79 -0.22 35.35
N LEU A 303 2.39 0.16 34.13
CA LEU A 303 1.04 0.66 33.87
C LEU A 303 -0.05 -0.35 34.26
N MET A 304 0.16 -1.64 33.99
CA MET A 304 -0.76 -2.71 34.39
C MET A 304 -0.88 -2.80 35.91
N LYS A 305 0.25 -2.77 36.64
CA LYS A 305 0.26 -2.75 38.11
C LYS A 305 -0.42 -1.51 38.68
N ASP A 306 -0.23 -0.35 38.05
CA ASP A 306 -0.85 0.89 38.52
C ASP A 306 -2.36 0.94 38.24
N ILE A 307 -2.88 0.15 37.28
CA ILE A 307 -4.32 -0.02 37.06
C ILE A 307 -4.86 -1.08 38.02
N ASN A 308 -4.08 -2.13 38.27
CA ASN A 308 -4.41 -3.29 39.11
C ASN A 308 -5.81 -3.88 38.82
N PRO A 309 -6.10 -4.30 37.57
CA PRO A 309 -7.41 -4.83 37.22
C PRO A 309 -7.62 -6.23 37.81
N VAL A 310 -8.89 -6.61 38.00
CA VAL A 310 -9.26 -8.00 38.29
C VAL A 310 -8.91 -8.86 37.07
N ILE A 311 -7.94 -9.76 37.23
CA ILE A 311 -7.32 -10.50 36.11
C ILE A 311 -8.34 -11.36 35.35
N SER A 312 -9.25 -12.03 36.08
CA SER A 312 -10.29 -12.88 35.49
C SER A 312 -11.32 -12.10 34.67
N ASP A 313 -11.42 -10.78 34.86
CA ASP A 313 -12.32 -9.90 34.12
C ASP A 313 -11.67 -9.23 32.92
N LEU A 314 -10.37 -9.43 32.69
CA LEU A 314 -9.73 -8.96 31.45
C LEU A 314 -10.34 -9.65 30.23
N ARG A 315 -10.66 -8.86 29.22
CA ARG A 315 -11.29 -9.28 27.96
C ARG A 315 -10.61 -8.72 26.72
N GLY A 316 -9.73 -7.74 26.89
CA GLY A 316 -8.94 -7.16 25.82
C GLY A 316 -7.73 -6.40 26.34
N ILE A 317 -6.63 -6.47 25.62
CA ILE A 317 -5.40 -5.75 25.92
C ILE A 317 -4.88 -5.11 24.63
N GLY A 318 -4.75 -3.80 24.66
CA GLY A 318 -4.14 -3.00 23.60
C GLY A 318 -2.96 -2.21 24.13
N VAL A 319 -1.86 -2.20 23.38
CA VAL A 319 -0.73 -1.32 23.67
C VAL A 319 -0.48 -0.46 22.44
N GLN A 320 -0.58 0.86 22.62
CA GLN A 320 -0.40 1.87 21.58
C GLN A 320 0.84 2.70 21.87
N LEU A 321 1.66 2.88 20.84
CA LEU A 321 2.86 3.68 20.85
C LEU A 321 2.63 4.94 20.01
N THR A 322 2.88 6.11 20.60
CA THR A 322 2.64 7.41 19.98
C THR A 322 3.88 8.31 20.11
N ASN A 323 3.79 9.52 19.54
CA ASN A 323 4.90 10.47 19.41
C ASN A 323 6.10 9.79 18.74
N LEU A 324 5.83 9.28 17.53
CA LEU A 324 6.79 8.54 16.74
C LEU A 324 7.84 9.49 16.15
N THR A 325 9.09 9.04 16.17
CA THR A 325 10.21 9.73 15.53
C THR A 325 10.80 8.79 14.48
N ASP A 326 10.96 9.29 13.26
CA ASP A 326 11.52 8.53 12.16
C ASP A 326 13.05 8.47 12.26
N LEU A 327 13.62 7.27 12.15
CA LEU A 327 15.07 7.07 12.18
C LEU A 327 15.79 7.52 10.91
N SER A 328 15.06 7.74 9.80
CA SER A 328 15.61 8.14 8.51
C SER A 328 15.83 9.64 8.32
N GLN A 329 15.26 10.50 9.18
CA GLN A 329 15.32 11.95 9.05
C GLN A 329 16.70 12.60 9.36
N ASN A 330 17.75 11.82 9.56
CA ASN A 330 19.13 12.34 9.72
C ASN A 330 19.90 12.52 8.39
N ARG A 331 19.21 12.60 7.25
CA ARG A 331 19.78 13.09 5.98
C ARG A 331 18.91 14.23 5.46
N ASN A 332 19.51 15.42 5.35
CA ASN A 332 18.92 16.62 4.74
C ASN A 332 18.18 16.28 3.44
N GLY A 333 16.93 16.74 3.31
CA GLY A 333 16.19 16.71 2.05
C GLY A 333 14.82 16.05 2.18
N THR A 334 13.79 16.88 2.11
CA THR A 334 12.37 16.57 2.02
C THR A 334 12.06 15.52 0.96
N VAL A 335 11.93 14.23 1.30
CA VAL A 335 10.96 13.29 0.71
C VAL A 335 10.80 12.14 1.69
N ASN A 336 9.69 12.13 2.44
CA ASN A 336 9.25 10.93 3.14
C ASN A 336 7.81 10.63 2.69
N SER A 337 7.71 10.24 1.44
CA SER A 337 6.48 9.76 0.84
C SER A 337 6.33 8.29 1.21
N GLN A 338 5.33 7.94 2.01
CA GLN A 338 4.78 6.59 1.99
C GLN A 338 4.05 6.41 0.64
N THR A 339 4.84 6.32 -0.42
CA THR A 339 4.37 6.03 -1.78
C THR A 339 4.16 4.54 -1.93
N ILE A 340 3.40 4.19 -2.97
CA ILE A 340 3.32 2.88 -3.63
C ILE A 340 4.66 2.11 -3.68
N ARG A 341 5.81 2.81 -3.63
CA ARG A 341 7.16 2.23 -3.49
C ARG A 341 7.32 1.28 -2.31
N ASP A 342 6.71 1.53 -1.15
CA ASP A 342 6.79 0.61 0.00
C ASP A 342 5.87 -0.62 -0.17
N PHE A 343 4.81 -0.50 -0.98
CA PHE A 343 3.89 -1.60 -1.30
C PHE A 343 4.54 -2.63 -2.24
N PHE A 344 5.42 -2.15 -3.13
CA PHE A 344 6.23 -2.96 -4.05
C PHE A 344 7.68 -3.20 -3.59
N ALA A 345 8.09 -2.68 -2.43
CA ALA A 345 9.43 -2.87 -1.92
C ALA A 345 9.65 -4.33 -1.48
N VAL A 346 10.33 -5.12 -2.32
CA VAL A 346 11.13 -6.25 -1.84
C VAL A 346 12.13 -5.68 -0.83
N ARG A 347 12.04 -6.15 0.42
CA ARG A 347 12.82 -5.67 1.56
C ARG A 347 14.33 -5.78 1.27
N ARG A 348 14.95 -4.64 0.97
CA ARG A 348 16.38 -4.42 1.23
C ARG A 348 16.57 -4.12 2.71
N THR A 349 17.21 -5.02 3.45
CA THR A 349 17.94 -4.67 4.67
C THR A 349 19.40 -4.42 4.30
N ASN A 350 19.75 -3.15 4.10
CA ASN A 350 21.14 -2.71 4.26
C ASN A 350 21.23 -1.98 5.61
N GLN A 351 22.12 -2.43 6.49
CA GLN A 351 22.64 -1.59 7.57
C GLN A 351 24.12 -1.28 7.28
N SER A 352 24.48 -0.01 7.46
CA SER A 352 25.72 0.59 7.01
C SER A 352 26.84 0.52 8.05
N TYR A 353 28.10 0.32 7.64
CA TYR A 353 29.30 0.69 8.40
C TYR A 353 30.40 1.23 7.48
N ARG A 354 30.63 2.55 7.54
CA ARG A 354 31.92 3.26 7.36
C ARG A 354 31.61 4.73 7.67
N LYS A 355 31.99 5.30 8.81
CA LYS A 355 33.35 5.41 9.36
C LYS A 355 33.32 5.30 10.89
N LYS A 356 34.08 4.37 11.43
CA LYS A 356 35.29 4.70 12.19
C LYS A 356 36.29 3.58 11.95
N SER A 357 37.26 3.82 11.07
CA SER A 357 38.63 3.51 11.45
C SER A 357 38.86 4.33 12.73
N LYS A 358 38.93 3.73 13.92
CA LYS A 358 39.74 2.58 14.26
C LYS A 358 38.98 1.60 15.17
N LYS A 359 39.31 0.32 14.95
CA LYS A 359 39.27 -0.84 15.86
C LYS A 359 37.96 -1.67 15.91
N TYR A 360 38.16 -2.97 15.63
CA TYR A 360 37.32 -4.15 15.82
C TYR A 360 36.46 -4.66 14.65
N MET A 361 36.99 -5.70 13.99
CA MET A 361 36.29 -6.70 13.18
C MET A 361 35.89 -7.91 14.06
N SER A 362 34.73 -8.52 13.79
CA SER A 362 34.29 -9.93 14.03
C SER A 362 32.77 -9.95 14.27
N GLN A 363 31.93 -10.88 13.84
CA GLN A 363 31.92 -12.07 12.97
C GLN A 363 30.44 -12.22 12.51
N GLU A 364 30.17 -12.52 11.24
CA GLU A 364 28.80 -12.67 10.69
C GLU A 364 28.23 -14.09 10.91
N ASP A 365 26.89 -14.16 11.05
CA ASP A 365 26.10 -15.35 11.37
C ASP A 365 26.19 -16.45 10.27
N PRO A 366 26.72 -17.65 10.60
CA PRO A 366 26.90 -18.77 9.66
C PRO A 366 25.62 -19.30 9.02
N PHE A 367 24.44 -19.08 9.64
CA PHE A 367 23.16 -19.58 9.13
C PHE A 367 22.72 -18.84 7.87
N ILE A 368 23.01 -17.54 7.80
CA ILE A 368 22.67 -16.67 6.67
C ILE A 368 23.53 -17.02 5.45
N GLN A 369 24.81 -17.32 5.64
CA GLN A 369 25.69 -17.72 4.53
C GLN A 369 25.28 -19.05 3.90
N LYS A 370 24.73 -19.98 4.70
CA LYS A 370 24.28 -21.29 4.22
C LYS A 370 23.02 -21.18 3.35
N ALA A 371 22.01 -20.46 3.83
CA ALA A 371 20.75 -20.25 3.11
C ALA A 371 20.94 -19.52 1.76
N ILE A 372 21.89 -18.56 1.71
CA ILE A 372 22.23 -17.84 0.47
C ILE A 372 22.92 -18.76 -0.55
N LYS A 373 23.83 -19.62 -0.10
CA LYS A 373 24.52 -20.58 -1.00
C LYS A 373 23.57 -21.64 -1.56
N GLU A 374 22.58 -22.07 -0.78
CA GLU A 374 21.55 -23.02 -1.21
C GLU A 374 20.62 -22.37 -2.25
N SER A 375 20.12 -21.17 -1.99
CA SER A 375 19.25 -20.43 -2.94
C SER A 375 19.95 -20.06 -4.26
N LEU A 376 21.25 -19.75 -4.22
CA LEU A 376 22.05 -19.46 -5.43
C LEU A 376 22.36 -20.71 -6.27
N ARG A 377 22.37 -21.90 -5.65
CA ARG A 377 22.48 -23.17 -6.38
C ARG A 377 21.19 -23.48 -7.12
N ASP A 378 20.04 -23.27 -6.49
CA ASP A 378 18.72 -23.53 -7.08
C ASP A 378 18.43 -22.61 -8.28
N TYR A 379 18.87 -21.34 -8.20
CA TYR A 379 18.76 -20.39 -9.33
C TYR A 379 19.71 -20.70 -10.49
N ARG A 380 20.93 -21.16 -10.22
CA ARG A 380 21.86 -21.60 -11.28
C ARG A 380 21.39 -22.88 -11.96
N ALA A 381 20.75 -23.78 -11.22
CA ALA A 381 20.15 -24.98 -11.77
C ALA A 381 19.00 -24.64 -12.74
N SER A 382 18.14 -23.67 -12.40
CA SER A 382 17.03 -23.25 -13.29
C SER A 382 17.49 -22.54 -14.57
N LEU A 383 18.63 -21.86 -14.55
CA LEU A 383 19.23 -21.23 -15.74
C LEU A 383 19.91 -22.22 -16.69
N ILE A 384 20.38 -23.35 -16.17
CA ILE A 384 20.93 -24.47 -16.97
C ILE A 384 19.80 -25.21 -17.66
N ASP A 385 18.67 -25.43 -16.97
CA ASP A 385 17.46 -26.09 -17.49
C ASP A 385 16.81 -25.32 -18.65
N GLN A 386 17.05 -24.00 -18.75
CA GLN A 386 16.53 -23.12 -19.80
C GLN A 386 17.53 -22.87 -20.96
N GLY A 387 18.73 -23.48 -20.94
CA GLY A 387 19.70 -23.35 -22.03
C GLY A 387 20.36 -21.97 -22.21
N LEU A 388 20.16 -21.04 -21.26
CA LEU A 388 20.58 -19.62 -21.38
C LEU A 388 21.99 -19.34 -20.81
N SER A 389 22.69 -20.34 -20.30
CA SER A 389 23.98 -20.17 -19.61
C SER A 389 25.11 -19.58 -20.47
N HIS A 390 25.06 -19.75 -21.79
CA HIS A 390 26.18 -19.45 -22.70
C HIS A 390 26.33 -17.95 -23.05
N TYR A 391 25.32 -17.12 -22.74
CA TYR A 391 25.36 -15.67 -22.99
C TYR A 391 26.15 -14.87 -21.94
N PHE A 392 26.56 -15.51 -20.83
CA PHE A 392 27.13 -14.82 -19.67
C PHE A 392 28.60 -15.12 -19.40
N HIS A 393 29.32 -15.67 -20.38
CA HIS A 393 30.78 -15.78 -20.31
C HIS A 393 31.45 -14.63 -21.07
N PRO A 394 32.15 -13.72 -20.38
CA PRO A 394 32.94 -12.68 -21.05
C PRO A 394 34.09 -13.33 -21.80
N LYS A 395 34.07 -13.26 -23.14
CA LYS A 395 35.29 -13.48 -23.94
C LYS A 395 36.11 -12.19 -23.93
N PRO A 396 37.44 -12.25 -23.76
CA PRO A 396 38.29 -11.11 -24.09
C PRO A 396 38.24 -10.92 -25.62
N ILE A 397 37.72 -9.77 -26.06
CA ILE A 397 37.62 -9.43 -27.48
C ILE A 397 38.79 -8.53 -27.86
N SER A 398 39.55 -8.97 -28.87
CA SER A 398 40.74 -8.32 -29.43
C SER A 398 40.47 -7.33 -30.56
N ASP A 399 39.22 -6.93 -30.82
CA ASP A 399 38.89 -6.02 -31.93
C ASP A 399 38.24 -4.71 -31.48
N LYS A 400 38.67 -3.62 -32.13
CA LYS A 400 38.15 -2.25 -31.94
C LYS A 400 36.80 -2.13 -32.67
N PRO A 401 35.73 -1.63 -32.03
CA PRO A 401 34.43 -1.44 -32.65
C PRO A 401 34.47 -0.20 -33.55
N LYS A 402 33.68 -0.20 -34.63
CA LYS A 402 33.57 0.93 -35.57
C LYS A 402 33.28 2.28 -34.90
N PHE A 403 32.60 2.27 -33.75
CA PHE A 403 32.25 3.48 -33.00
C PHE A 403 33.46 4.22 -32.38
N LYS A 404 34.65 3.61 -32.30
CA LYS A 404 35.83 4.24 -31.66
C LYS A 404 36.41 5.39 -32.49
N ASP A 405 36.18 5.40 -33.80
CA ASP A 405 36.65 6.45 -34.69
C ASP A 405 35.69 7.67 -34.70
N LEU A 406 34.57 7.57 -34.00
CA LEU A 406 33.58 8.64 -33.82
C LEU A 406 33.74 9.24 -32.43
N THR A 407 33.99 10.55 -32.36
CA THR A 407 34.20 11.26 -31.09
C THR A 407 33.00 12.12 -30.67
N ALA A 408 32.08 12.42 -31.58
CA ALA A 408 30.88 13.20 -31.30
C ALA A 408 29.64 12.32 -31.13
N ASP A 409 28.82 12.64 -30.12
CA ASP A 409 27.56 11.94 -29.79
C ASP A 409 26.58 11.88 -30.98
N GLN A 410 26.55 12.93 -31.80
CA GLN A 410 25.69 13.01 -32.98
C GLN A 410 26.09 11.99 -34.06
N ASP A 411 27.39 11.77 -34.28
CA ASP A 411 27.88 10.83 -35.28
C ASP A 411 27.60 9.37 -34.87
N ILE A 412 27.67 9.10 -33.57
CA ILE A 412 27.36 7.78 -32.98
C ILE A 412 25.87 7.46 -33.13
N LYS A 413 24.99 8.43 -32.86
CA LYS A 413 23.54 8.28 -33.04
C LYS A 413 23.17 8.04 -34.50
N GLU A 414 23.81 8.75 -35.44
CA GLU A 414 23.59 8.53 -36.89
C GLU A 414 24.05 7.14 -37.35
N GLU A 415 25.16 6.62 -36.83
CA GLU A 415 25.62 5.26 -37.16
C GLU A 415 24.69 4.18 -36.56
N MET A 416 24.23 4.35 -35.31
CA MET A 416 23.20 3.48 -34.73
C MET A 416 21.90 3.50 -35.53
N TRP A 417 21.51 4.67 -36.04
CA TRP A 417 20.33 4.81 -36.89
C TRP A 417 20.52 4.19 -38.27
N ARG A 418 21.71 4.30 -38.86
CA ARG A 418 22.08 3.63 -40.11
C ARG A 418 22.02 2.10 -39.96
N MET A 419 22.50 1.57 -38.83
CA MET A 419 22.43 0.15 -38.49
C MET A 419 20.97 -0.36 -38.42
N ILE A 420 20.09 0.32 -37.68
CA ILE A 420 18.67 -0.05 -37.57
C ILE A 420 17.97 0.03 -38.94
N ARG A 421 18.30 1.02 -39.77
CA ARG A 421 17.68 1.17 -41.10
C ARG A 421 18.16 0.14 -42.12
N ARG A 422 19.40 -0.35 -42.01
CA ARG A 422 19.97 -1.30 -42.97
C ARG A 422 19.26 -2.64 -42.96
N SER A 423 18.79 -3.09 -41.78
CA SER A 423 18.09 -4.37 -41.64
C SER A 423 16.93 -4.23 -40.66
N GLN A 424 15.72 -4.62 -41.05
CA GLN A 424 14.55 -4.64 -40.15
C GLN A 424 14.67 -5.71 -39.05
N VAL A 425 15.54 -6.71 -39.25
CA VAL A 425 15.86 -7.78 -38.31
C VAL A 425 17.28 -7.57 -37.76
N PRO A 426 17.48 -7.50 -36.43
CA PRO A 426 18.81 -7.32 -35.85
C PRO A 426 19.74 -8.50 -36.18
N GLU A 427 20.85 -8.24 -36.86
CA GLU A 427 21.89 -9.26 -37.07
C GLU A 427 22.73 -9.44 -35.80
N ARG A 428 23.21 -10.67 -35.57
CA ARG A 428 24.03 -10.99 -34.39
C ARG A 428 25.25 -10.08 -34.25
N ALA A 429 25.92 -9.77 -35.35
CA ALA A 429 27.08 -8.89 -35.37
C ALA A 429 26.74 -7.46 -34.89
N ASP A 430 25.55 -6.96 -35.23
CA ASP A 430 25.08 -5.63 -34.85
C ASP A 430 24.73 -5.57 -33.35
N VAL A 431 24.10 -6.63 -32.81
CA VAL A 431 23.81 -6.76 -31.37
C VAL A 431 25.08 -6.86 -30.54
N ASP A 432 26.06 -7.66 -30.99
CA ASP A 432 27.36 -7.82 -30.31
C ASP A 432 28.14 -6.49 -30.30
N LEU A 433 28.05 -5.73 -31.39
CA LEU A 433 28.68 -4.41 -31.52
C LEU A 433 28.06 -3.38 -30.57
N LEU A 434 26.72 -3.29 -30.50
CA LEU A 434 26.00 -2.41 -29.57
C LEU A 434 26.28 -2.76 -28.11
N THR A 435 26.25 -4.05 -27.78
CA THR A 435 26.55 -4.56 -26.44
C THR A 435 27.97 -4.15 -26.01
N SER A 436 28.94 -4.38 -26.89
CA SER A 436 30.35 -4.04 -26.66
C SER A 436 30.61 -2.54 -26.53
N TYR A 437 29.82 -1.72 -27.24
CA TYR A 437 29.89 -0.27 -27.18
C TYR A 437 29.39 0.24 -25.82
N PHE A 438 28.16 -0.13 -25.42
CA PHE A 438 27.58 0.33 -24.15
C PHE A 438 28.34 -0.19 -22.93
N TYR A 439 28.90 -1.42 -22.99
CA TYR A 439 29.76 -1.93 -21.93
C TYR A 439 31.00 -1.06 -21.72
N ARG A 440 31.63 -0.60 -22.81
CA ARG A 440 32.77 0.32 -22.75
C ARG A 440 32.39 1.70 -22.26
N LEU A 441 31.28 2.24 -22.74
CA LEU A 441 30.79 3.56 -22.33
C LEU A 441 30.48 3.59 -20.81
N MET A 442 29.90 2.51 -20.30
CA MET A 442 29.75 2.26 -18.86
C MET A 442 31.10 2.15 -18.13
N GLY A 443 32.08 1.47 -18.72
CA GLY A 443 33.45 1.39 -18.20
C GLY A 443 34.16 2.74 -18.06
N TYR A 444 33.87 3.69 -18.94
CA TYR A 444 34.39 5.06 -18.88
C TYR A 444 33.60 5.98 -17.92
N GLN A 445 32.58 5.45 -17.23
CA GLN A 445 31.71 6.19 -16.31
C GLN A 445 30.89 7.34 -16.94
N SER A 446 30.72 7.36 -18.27
CA SER A 446 29.89 8.37 -18.93
C SER A 446 28.40 7.98 -18.92
N ILE A 447 27.79 8.05 -17.74
CA ILE A 447 26.40 7.65 -17.50
C ILE A 447 25.41 8.47 -18.34
N GLU A 448 25.67 9.78 -18.49
CA GLU A 448 24.82 10.68 -19.26
C GLU A 448 24.77 10.30 -20.75
N ASP A 449 25.91 9.90 -21.32
CA ASP A 449 25.98 9.44 -22.71
C ASP A 449 25.27 8.10 -22.90
N VAL A 450 25.43 7.17 -21.94
CA VAL A 450 24.70 5.88 -21.95
C VAL A 450 23.19 6.13 -21.97
N VAL A 451 22.70 7.03 -21.12
CA VAL A 451 21.27 7.36 -21.05
C VAL A 451 20.80 8.06 -22.33
N SER A 452 21.55 9.06 -22.81
CA SER A 452 21.25 9.84 -24.01
C SER A 452 21.12 8.94 -25.25
N GLN A 453 22.09 8.07 -25.47
CA GLN A 453 22.16 7.22 -26.67
C GLN A 453 21.20 6.05 -26.60
N MET A 454 21.00 5.45 -25.41
CA MET A 454 20.03 4.37 -25.24
C MET A 454 18.59 4.85 -25.43
N ARG A 455 18.25 6.06 -24.95
CA ARG A 455 16.93 6.68 -25.20
C ARG A 455 16.72 7.00 -26.69
N PHE A 456 17.78 7.43 -27.39
CA PHE A 456 17.72 7.63 -28.83
C PHE A 456 17.45 6.31 -29.56
N LEU A 457 18.20 5.25 -29.22
CA LEU A 457 18.07 3.93 -29.82
C LEU A 457 16.67 3.33 -29.58
N GLU A 458 16.12 3.50 -28.38
CA GLU A 458 14.78 3.04 -28.03
C GLU A 458 13.68 3.72 -28.86
N ARG A 459 13.70 5.05 -28.97
CA ARG A 459 12.76 5.78 -29.83
C ARG A 459 12.81 5.28 -31.27
N LYS A 460 14.02 5.14 -31.81
CA LYS A 460 14.23 4.67 -33.18
C LYS A 460 13.81 3.21 -33.40
N ALA A 461 14.00 2.35 -32.41
CA ALA A 461 13.58 0.95 -32.48
C ALA A 461 12.05 0.81 -32.44
N ILE A 462 11.36 1.58 -31.60
CA ILE A 462 9.88 1.64 -31.54
C ILE A 462 9.30 2.00 -32.91
N ASP A 463 9.89 3.00 -33.58
CA ASP A 463 9.40 3.50 -34.86
C ASP A 463 9.67 2.56 -36.05
N THR A 464 10.59 1.58 -35.91
CA THR A 464 11.11 0.81 -37.05
C THR A 464 10.71 -0.67 -37.05
N SER A 465 10.90 -1.39 -35.94
CA SER A 465 10.68 -2.84 -35.90
C SER A 465 10.56 -3.36 -34.47
N SER A 466 9.54 -4.20 -34.23
CA SER A 466 9.34 -4.88 -32.94
C SER A 466 10.53 -5.76 -32.53
N GLN A 467 11.30 -6.28 -33.49
CA GLN A 467 12.48 -7.09 -33.20
C GLN A 467 13.66 -6.25 -32.69
N TRP A 468 13.85 -5.06 -33.26
CA TRP A 468 14.81 -4.08 -32.73
C TRP A 468 14.40 -3.59 -31.36
N TYR A 469 13.10 -3.39 -31.11
CA TYR A 469 12.61 -3.02 -29.77
C TYR A 469 13.01 -4.06 -28.72
N ILE A 470 12.82 -5.36 -28.99
CA ILE A 470 13.24 -6.44 -28.07
C ILE A 470 14.74 -6.39 -27.76
N VAL A 471 15.58 -6.19 -28.78
CA VAL A 471 17.03 -6.06 -28.61
C VAL A 471 17.39 -4.86 -27.75
N VAL A 472 16.77 -3.70 -28.00
CA VAL A 472 17.05 -2.48 -27.22
C VAL A 472 16.55 -2.60 -25.79
N SER A 473 15.39 -3.21 -25.55
CA SER A 473 14.91 -3.52 -24.20
C SER A 473 15.86 -4.48 -23.47
N GLY A 474 16.40 -5.48 -24.16
CA GLY A 474 17.43 -6.39 -23.63
C GLY A 474 18.73 -5.66 -23.26
N LEU A 475 19.21 -4.77 -24.13
CA LEU A 475 20.38 -3.93 -23.87
C LEU A 475 20.17 -2.97 -22.69
N LYS A 476 19.00 -2.34 -22.59
CA LYS A 476 18.63 -1.53 -21.40
C LYS A 476 18.74 -2.38 -20.14
N ARG A 477 18.25 -3.62 -20.14
CA ARG A 477 18.26 -4.51 -18.95
C ARG A 477 19.69 -4.88 -18.57
N LEU A 478 20.51 -5.17 -19.57
CA LEU A 478 21.93 -5.42 -19.38
C LEU A 478 22.66 -4.20 -18.81
N MET A 479 22.37 -2.99 -19.29
CA MET A 479 22.96 -1.76 -18.75
C MET A 479 22.49 -1.46 -17.33
N ASN A 480 21.23 -1.79 -17.01
CA ASN A 480 20.73 -1.72 -15.63
C ASN A 480 21.45 -2.72 -14.71
N ASP A 481 21.68 -3.96 -15.15
CA ASP A 481 22.46 -4.96 -14.39
C ASP A 481 23.92 -4.52 -14.20
N LEU A 482 24.57 -4.01 -15.25
CA LEU A 482 25.94 -3.50 -15.17
C LEU A 482 26.04 -2.27 -14.28
N CYS A 483 25.12 -1.32 -14.42
CA CYS A 483 25.06 -0.16 -13.54
C CYS A 483 24.80 -0.57 -12.08
N CYS A 484 23.98 -1.60 -11.86
CA CYS A 484 23.73 -2.12 -10.54
C CYS A 484 25.01 -2.73 -9.93
N ARG A 485 25.78 -3.49 -10.71
CA ARG A 485 27.06 -4.09 -10.28
C ARG A 485 28.16 -3.05 -10.04
N MET A 486 28.26 -2.03 -10.90
CA MET A 486 29.34 -1.04 -10.85
C MET A 486 29.05 0.10 -9.88
N PHE A 487 27.81 0.59 -9.84
CA PHE A 487 27.42 1.84 -9.17
C PHE A 487 26.29 1.65 -8.15
N GLY A 488 25.70 0.46 -8.03
CA GLY A 488 24.65 0.16 -7.05
C GLY A 488 23.27 0.76 -7.38
N GLY A 489 23.06 1.23 -8.62
CA GLY A 489 21.82 1.87 -9.08
C GLY A 489 21.39 1.41 -10.48
N PHE A 490 20.22 1.86 -10.93
CA PHE A 490 19.67 1.58 -12.27
C PHE A 490 19.66 2.85 -13.12
N LEU A 491 19.84 2.71 -14.43
CA LEU A 491 19.87 3.82 -15.39
C LEU A 491 18.49 4.13 -15.98
N PHE A 492 17.65 3.12 -16.14
CA PHE A 492 16.35 3.22 -16.81
C PHE A 492 15.24 2.60 -15.95
N GLU A 493 14.07 3.23 -15.93
CA GLU A 493 12.83 2.63 -15.45
C GLU A 493 12.21 1.81 -16.61
N PHE A 494 11.67 0.62 -16.30
CA PHE A 494 11.15 -0.33 -17.29
C PHE A 494 9.64 -0.41 -17.25
#